data_AF-A0A358W1V1-F1
#
_entry.id   AF-A0A358W1V1-F1
#
_cell.length_a   1.000
_cell.length_b   1.000
_cell.length_c   1.000
_cell.angle_alpha   90.00
_cell.angle_beta   90.00
_cell.angle_gamma   90.00
#
_symmetry.space_group_name_H-M   'P 1'
#
loop_
_entity.id
_entity.type
_entity.pdbx_description
1 polymer ?
#
loop_
_entity_poly.entity_id
_entity_poly.type
_entity_poly.pdbx_seq_one_letter_code
_entity_poly.pdbx_strand_id
1 'polypeptide(L)'
;MKLSKVFYNGLVKENPIFVQALGMCSVLAVTTSAINGLAMGLAVTAVLVGSNLVVSLLRKVIPDKIRIPAFIVVIATFVTVVEMFMKAYTPDLYNALGIFIPLIVVNCIILGRAEAFASKNSLLPSIVDGLGMGAGYTLAVLILGSIREILGSGSLFGIQLFGASFEPALIFIMPPGAFIVLGILIGIFNYVRKRKEASETGVREEVLDEYIYNID
;
A
#
# COMPACT_ATOMS: atom_id res chain seq x y z
N MET A 1 -17.36 7.41 14.19
CA MET A 1 -16.15 6.57 14.06
C MET A 1 -14.93 7.38 14.48
N LYS A 2 -14.06 6.87 15.35
CA LYS A 2 -12.82 7.60 15.71
C LYS A 2 -11.86 7.57 14.51
N LEU A 3 -11.59 8.74 13.90
CA LEU A 3 -10.75 8.88 12.69
C LEU A 3 -9.36 8.24 12.88
N SER A 4 -8.77 8.39 14.07
CA SER A 4 -7.48 7.79 14.42
C SER A 4 -7.48 6.25 14.31
N LYS A 5 -8.60 5.58 14.61
CA LYS A 5 -8.71 4.12 14.50
C LYS A 5 -8.75 3.64 13.05
N VAL A 6 -9.34 4.44 12.14
CA VAL A 6 -9.40 4.13 10.69
C VAL A 6 -8.01 4.25 10.07
N PHE A 7 -7.28 5.31 10.42
CA PHE A 7 -5.91 5.51 9.96
C PHE A 7 -4.96 4.41 10.47
N TYR A 8 -5.02 4.10 11.78
CA TYR A 8 -4.19 3.05 12.38
C TYR A 8 -4.53 1.66 11.83
N ASN A 9 -5.81 1.40 11.54
CA ASN A 9 -6.22 0.15 10.92
C ASN A 9 -5.63 0.00 9.51
N GLY A 10 -5.68 1.02 8.65
CA GLY A 10 -5.12 0.95 7.29
C GLY A 10 -3.60 0.80 7.26
N LEU A 11 -2.90 1.36 8.26
CA LEU A 11 -1.44 1.28 8.35
C LEU A 11 -0.94 -0.07 8.90
N VAL A 12 -1.59 -0.62 9.93
CA VAL A 12 -1.06 -1.76 10.71
C VAL A 12 -1.95 -3.00 10.72
N LYS A 13 -3.29 -2.88 10.86
CA LYS A 13 -4.18 -4.06 10.99
C LYS A 13 -4.67 -4.64 9.67
N GLU A 14 -4.92 -3.77 8.69
CA GLU A 14 -5.46 -4.11 7.37
C GLU A 14 -4.46 -3.74 6.26
N ASN A 15 -3.16 -3.89 6.50
CA ASN A 15 -2.15 -3.48 5.53
C ASN A 15 -2.46 -4.08 4.13
N PRO A 16 -2.61 -3.25 3.09
CA PRO A 16 -3.12 -3.67 1.79
C PRO A 16 -2.26 -4.76 1.13
N ILE A 17 -0.95 -4.74 1.36
CA ILE A 17 -0.03 -5.68 0.71
C ILE A 17 0.13 -6.94 1.55
N PHE A 18 0.46 -6.79 2.84
CA PHE A 18 0.81 -7.94 3.68
C PHE A 18 -0.39 -8.75 4.17
N VAL A 19 -1.58 -8.14 4.25
CA VAL A 19 -2.79 -8.80 4.77
C VAL A 19 -3.83 -9.02 3.67
N GLN A 20 -4.07 -8.03 2.81
CA GLN A 20 -5.12 -8.12 1.78
C GLN A 20 -4.61 -8.62 0.43
N ALA A 21 -3.28 -8.68 0.22
CA ALA A 21 -2.65 -9.05 -1.05
C ALA A 21 -3.16 -8.24 -2.26
N LEU A 22 -3.52 -6.97 -2.05
CA LEU A 22 -4.02 -6.07 -3.10
C LEU A 22 -2.89 -5.21 -3.66
N GLY A 23 -2.96 -4.92 -4.97
CA GLY A 23 -2.02 -4.03 -5.64
C GLY A 23 -0.68 -4.66 -6.01
N MET A 24 -0.56 -5.99 -6.00
CA MET A 24 0.70 -6.69 -6.29
C MET A 24 1.28 -6.37 -7.68
N CYS A 25 0.44 -6.09 -8.69
CA CYS A 25 0.89 -5.82 -10.06
C CYS A 25 1.86 -4.64 -10.14
N SER A 26 1.52 -3.52 -9.51
CA SER A 26 2.37 -2.33 -9.46
C SER A 26 3.55 -2.53 -8.51
N VAL A 27 3.34 -3.21 -7.39
CA VAL A 27 4.38 -3.49 -6.38
C VAL A 27 5.53 -4.28 -6.99
N LEU A 28 5.25 -5.38 -7.68
CA LEU A 28 6.27 -6.26 -8.23
C LEU A 28 7.05 -5.58 -9.36
N ALA A 29 6.37 -4.72 -10.14
CA ALA A 29 6.95 -3.99 -11.26
C ALA A 29 7.91 -2.86 -10.81
N VAL A 30 7.54 -2.07 -9.80
CA VAL A 30 8.26 -0.82 -9.44
C VAL A 30 9.26 -0.96 -8.29
N THR A 31 9.30 -2.11 -7.60
CA THR A 31 10.20 -2.35 -6.46
C THR A 31 11.60 -2.82 -6.85
N THR A 32 12.05 -2.53 -8.07
CA THR A 32 13.45 -2.71 -8.46
C THR A 32 14.37 -1.67 -7.80
N SER A 33 13.82 -0.53 -7.39
CA SER A 33 14.53 0.53 -6.66
C SER A 33 13.59 1.16 -5.62
N ALA A 34 14.12 1.54 -4.48
CA ALA A 34 13.41 2.21 -3.39
C ALA A 34 12.85 3.57 -3.81
N ILE A 35 13.59 4.34 -4.63
CA ILE A 35 13.15 5.64 -5.16
C ILE A 35 11.88 5.48 -6.03
N ASN A 36 11.90 4.52 -6.97
CA ASN A 36 10.76 4.24 -7.84
C ASN A 36 9.56 3.71 -7.04
N GLY A 37 9.83 2.83 -6.06
CA GLY A 37 8.83 2.32 -5.14
C GLY A 37 8.15 3.44 -4.33
N LEU A 38 8.94 4.35 -3.76
CA LEU A 38 8.43 5.48 -2.99
C LEU A 38 7.59 6.42 -3.85
N ALA A 39 8.09 6.77 -5.04
CA ALA A 39 7.38 7.59 -6.01
C ALA A 39 6.02 7.00 -6.39
N MET A 40 6.00 5.71 -6.74
CA MET A 40 4.77 5.01 -7.08
C MET A 40 3.80 4.95 -5.90
N GLY A 41 4.31 4.68 -4.69
CA GLY A 41 3.52 4.68 -3.46
C GLY A 41 2.83 6.01 -3.18
N LEU A 42 3.59 7.10 -3.29
CA LEU A 42 3.06 8.46 -3.11
C LEU A 42 2.02 8.81 -4.19
N ALA A 43 2.27 8.45 -5.45
CA ALA A 43 1.32 8.64 -6.54
C ALA A 43 0.01 7.88 -6.30
N VAL A 44 0.09 6.61 -5.92
CA VAL A 44 -1.08 5.78 -5.56
C VAL A 44 -1.82 6.38 -4.37
N THR A 45 -1.12 6.88 -3.36
CA THR A 45 -1.73 7.52 -2.19
C THR A 45 -2.51 8.77 -2.57
N ALA A 46 -1.93 9.65 -3.40
CA ALA A 46 -2.58 10.86 -3.88
C ALA A 46 -3.85 10.54 -4.69
N VAL A 47 -3.76 9.57 -5.61
CA VAL A 47 -4.90 9.12 -6.41
C VAL A 47 -5.97 8.49 -5.53
N LEU A 48 -5.59 7.63 -4.57
CA LEU A 48 -6.52 6.94 -3.67
C LEU A 48 -7.32 7.93 -2.80
N VAL A 49 -6.67 8.97 -2.27
CA VAL A 49 -7.33 10.01 -1.48
C VAL A 49 -8.28 10.83 -2.36
N GLY A 50 -7.82 11.27 -3.53
CA GLY A 50 -8.63 12.06 -4.47
C GLY A 50 -9.85 11.29 -4.98
N SER A 51 -9.65 10.03 -5.40
CA SER A 51 -10.72 9.17 -5.88
C SER A 51 -11.72 8.85 -4.77
N ASN A 52 -11.28 8.53 -3.55
CA ASN A 52 -12.18 8.24 -2.43
C ASN A 52 -13.03 9.46 -2.04
N LEU A 53 -12.44 10.66 -2.09
CA LEU A 53 -13.16 11.90 -1.85
C LEU A 53 -14.29 12.07 -2.87
N VAL A 54 -13.98 11.96 -4.17
CA VAL A 54 -14.97 12.15 -5.23
C VAL A 54 -16.02 11.04 -5.25
N VAL A 55 -15.62 9.78 -5.06
CA VAL A 55 -16.56 8.65 -4.99
C VAL A 55 -17.53 8.81 -3.81
N SER A 56 -17.06 9.26 -2.65
CA SER A 56 -17.94 9.48 -1.48
C SER A 56 -18.96 10.61 -1.69
N LEU A 57 -18.66 11.59 -2.54
CA LEU A 57 -19.59 12.63 -2.98
C LEU A 57 -20.60 12.11 -4.00
N LEU A 58 -20.13 11.33 -4.98
CA LEU A 58 -20.94 10.82 -6.08
C LEU A 58 -21.77 9.57 -5.73
N ARG A 59 -21.58 9.00 -4.54
CA ARG A 59 -22.25 7.75 -4.09
C ARG A 59 -23.78 7.76 -4.20
N LYS A 60 -24.43 8.93 -4.15
CA LYS A 60 -25.89 9.05 -4.27
C LYS A 60 -26.39 9.15 -5.71
N VAL A 61 -25.49 9.49 -6.65
CA VAL A 61 -25.81 9.73 -8.05
C VAL A 61 -25.53 8.47 -8.90
N ILE A 62 -24.56 7.66 -8.50
CA ILE A 62 -24.10 6.49 -9.26
C ILE A 62 -25.04 5.30 -9.03
N PRO A 63 -25.73 4.77 -10.06
CA PRO A 63 -26.52 3.55 -9.97
C PRO A 63 -25.64 2.31 -9.78
N ASP A 64 -26.13 1.34 -9.02
CA ASP A 64 -25.38 0.12 -8.67
C ASP A 64 -24.90 -0.68 -9.88
N LYS A 65 -25.68 -0.68 -10.97
CA LYS A 65 -25.36 -1.45 -12.19
C LYS A 65 -24.11 -0.97 -12.93
N ILE A 66 -23.71 0.30 -12.78
CA ILE A 66 -22.59 0.92 -13.51
C ILE A 66 -21.49 1.44 -12.57
N ARG A 67 -21.48 0.96 -11.32
CA ARG A 67 -20.61 1.46 -10.26
C ARG A 67 -19.12 1.29 -10.57
N ILE A 68 -18.70 0.09 -10.97
CA ILE A 68 -17.28 -0.23 -11.24
C ILE A 68 -16.75 0.63 -12.40
N PRO A 69 -17.40 0.70 -13.59
CA PRO A 69 -16.97 1.59 -14.66
C PRO A 69 -16.90 3.06 -14.25
N ALA A 70 -17.89 3.56 -13.49
CA ALA A 70 -17.90 4.94 -13.01
C ALA A 70 -16.69 5.25 -12.11
N PHE A 71 -16.34 4.33 -11.22
CA PHE A 71 -15.16 4.50 -10.35
C PHE A 71 -13.86 4.49 -11.14
N ILE A 72 -13.71 3.62 -12.14
CA ILE A 72 -12.52 3.57 -12.99
C ILE A 72 -12.34 4.89 -13.74
N VAL A 73 -13.43 5.50 -14.25
CA VAL A 73 -13.35 6.82 -14.91
C VAL A 73 -12.86 7.88 -13.94
N VAL A 74 -13.41 7.94 -12.72
CA VAL A 74 -12.95 8.88 -11.68
C VAL A 74 -11.47 8.66 -11.38
N ILE A 75 -11.03 7.43 -11.16
CA ILE A 75 -9.63 7.09 -10.90
C ILE A 75 -8.74 7.51 -12.08
N ALA A 76 -9.14 7.20 -13.31
CA ALA A 76 -8.40 7.56 -14.52
C ALA A 76 -8.17 9.08 -14.62
N THR A 77 -9.18 9.89 -14.31
CA THR A 77 -9.02 11.35 -14.32
C THR A 77 -7.96 11.83 -13.33
N PHE A 78 -7.92 11.27 -12.12
CA PHE A 78 -6.89 11.61 -11.13
C PHE A 78 -5.51 11.11 -11.55
N VAL A 79 -5.42 9.92 -12.14
CA VAL A 79 -4.15 9.39 -12.66
C VAL A 79 -3.60 10.27 -13.77
N THR A 80 -4.45 10.77 -14.69
CA THR A 80 -4.03 11.70 -15.74
C THR A 80 -3.50 13.02 -15.15
N VAL A 81 -4.12 13.55 -14.10
CA VAL A 81 -3.61 14.75 -13.41
C VAL A 81 -2.23 14.48 -12.81
N VAL A 82 -2.02 13.32 -12.17
CA VAL A 82 -0.71 12.93 -11.63
C VAL A 82 0.32 12.75 -12.73
N GLU A 83 -0.05 12.14 -13.86
CA GLU A 83 0.81 11.99 -15.02
C GLU A 83 1.31 13.34 -15.55
N MET A 84 0.41 14.31 -15.69
CA MET A 84 0.76 15.68 -16.10
C MET A 84 1.67 16.37 -15.08
N PHE A 85 1.41 16.18 -13.79
CA PHE A 85 2.27 16.70 -12.72
C PHE A 85 3.69 16.11 -12.78
N MET A 86 3.82 14.81 -12.99
CA MET A 86 5.13 14.15 -13.11
C MET A 86 5.90 14.65 -14.34
N LYS A 87 5.21 14.79 -15.49
CA LYS A 87 5.81 15.37 -16.71
C LYS A 87 6.35 16.79 -16.47
N ALA A 88 5.67 17.60 -15.65
CA ALA A 88 6.02 19.00 -15.43
C ALA A 88 7.15 19.19 -14.41
N TYR A 89 7.14 18.45 -13.30
CA TYR A 89 8.06 18.69 -12.18
C TYR A 89 9.18 17.65 -12.04
N THR A 90 8.96 16.42 -12.50
CA THR A 90 9.90 15.29 -12.29
C THR A 90 10.07 14.44 -13.56
N PRO A 91 10.68 14.99 -14.63
CA PRO A 91 10.82 14.31 -15.91
C PRO A 91 11.64 13.01 -15.83
N ASP A 92 12.67 12.96 -14.98
CA ASP A 92 13.47 11.73 -14.78
C ASP A 92 12.60 10.59 -14.24
N LEU A 93 11.72 10.90 -13.29
CA LEU A 93 10.80 9.93 -12.71
C LEU A 93 9.71 9.52 -13.71
N TYR A 94 9.24 10.46 -14.54
CA TYR A 94 8.30 10.15 -15.62
C TYR A 94 8.93 9.21 -16.67
N ASN A 95 10.20 9.38 -17.02
CA ASN A 95 10.89 8.47 -17.94
C ASN A 95 11.02 7.05 -17.38
N ALA A 96 11.19 6.91 -16.06
CA ALA A 96 11.28 5.61 -15.40
C ALA A 96 9.90 4.96 -15.15
N LEU A 97 8.90 5.72 -14.70
CA LEU A 97 7.59 5.20 -14.27
C LEU A 97 6.50 5.35 -15.32
N GLY A 98 6.71 6.11 -16.41
CA GLY A 98 5.66 6.49 -17.37
C GLY A 98 4.90 5.30 -17.93
N ILE A 99 5.60 4.21 -18.23
CA ILE A 99 5.01 2.96 -18.73
C ILE A 99 4.15 2.25 -17.66
N PHE A 100 4.44 2.49 -16.37
CA PHE A 100 3.74 1.91 -15.23
C PHE A 100 2.59 2.78 -14.70
N ILE A 101 2.44 4.03 -15.17
CA ILE A 101 1.33 4.92 -14.75
C ILE A 101 -0.06 4.29 -15.00
N PRO A 102 -0.33 3.62 -16.14
CA PRO A 102 -1.59 2.90 -16.34
C PRO A 102 -1.89 1.82 -15.29
N LEU A 103 -0.86 1.25 -14.64
CA LEU A 103 -1.03 0.28 -13.55
C LEU A 103 -1.63 0.92 -12.30
N ILE A 104 -1.59 2.25 -12.15
CA ILE A 104 -2.29 2.97 -11.08
C ILE A 104 -3.81 2.91 -11.31
N VAL A 105 -4.26 3.08 -12.56
CA VAL A 105 -5.71 3.06 -12.90
C VAL A 105 -6.35 1.73 -12.54
N VAL A 106 -5.66 0.64 -12.88
CA VAL A 106 -6.13 -0.74 -12.61
C VAL A 106 -5.65 -1.29 -11.27
N ASN A 107 -5.19 -0.43 -10.36
CA ASN A 107 -4.69 -0.88 -9.07
C ASN A 107 -5.86 -1.37 -8.18
N CYS A 108 -5.79 -2.64 -7.78
CA CYS A 108 -6.81 -3.31 -6.98
C CYS A 108 -7.06 -2.63 -5.63
N ILE A 109 -6.06 -1.93 -5.05
CA ILE A 109 -6.26 -1.19 -3.79
C ILE A 109 -7.22 -0.01 -4.00
N ILE A 110 -7.09 0.71 -5.12
CA ILE A 110 -7.85 1.93 -5.39
C ILE A 110 -9.30 1.57 -5.67
N LEU A 111 -9.51 0.61 -6.57
CA LEU A 111 -10.86 0.13 -6.87
C LEU A 111 -11.52 -0.52 -5.65
N GLY A 112 -10.79 -1.39 -4.93
CA GLY A 112 -11.30 -2.12 -3.78
C GLY A 112 -11.74 -1.19 -2.63
N ARG A 113 -10.99 -0.13 -2.33
CA ARG A 113 -11.38 0.84 -1.30
C ARG A 113 -12.46 1.81 -1.76
N ALA A 114 -12.45 2.20 -3.03
CA ALA A 114 -13.54 3.00 -3.61
C ALA A 114 -14.89 2.27 -3.46
N GLU A 115 -14.92 0.97 -3.75
CA GLU A 115 -16.11 0.15 -3.62
C GLU A 115 -16.46 -0.20 -2.17
N ALA A 116 -15.54 -0.78 -1.41
CA ALA A 116 -15.84 -1.31 -0.09
C ALA A 116 -16.05 -0.20 0.97
N PHE A 117 -15.38 0.94 0.84
CA PHE A 117 -15.37 1.99 1.86
C PHE A 117 -15.96 3.31 1.36
N ALA A 118 -15.46 3.88 0.26
CA ALA A 118 -15.86 5.22 -0.18
C ALA A 118 -17.33 5.29 -0.62
N SER A 119 -17.85 4.25 -1.27
CA SER A 119 -19.27 4.20 -1.68
C SER A 119 -20.26 4.16 -0.50
N LYS A 120 -19.81 3.72 0.69
CA LYS A 120 -20.67 3.49 1.87
C LYS A 120 -20.48 4.53 2.98
N ASN A 121 -19.34 5.24 3.01
CA ASN A 121 -18.99 6.18 4.08
C ASN A 121 -19.07 7.65 3.64
N SER A 122 -19.09 8.57 4.62
CA SER A 122 -19.04 10.01 4.37
C SER A 122 -17.63 10.48 4.04
N LEU A 123 -17.50 11.71 3.51
CA LEU A 123 -16.24 12.27 2.99
C LEU A 123 -15.06 12.14 3.96
N LEU A 124 -15.22 12.60 5.20
CA LEU A 124 -14.12 12.66 6.16
C LEU A 124 -13.53 11.28 6.48
N PRO A 125 -14.34 10.25 6.83
CA PRO A 125 -13.86 8.88 6.94
C PRO A 125 -13.18 8.36 5.68
N SER A 126 -13.71 8.65 4.48
CA SER A 126 -13.18 8.15 3.21
C SER A 126 -11.80 8.71 2.85
N ILE A 127 -11.55 9.98 3.20
CA ILE A 127 -10.24 10.62 3.05
C ILE A 127 -9.22 9.97 3.99
N VAL A 128 -9.59 9.77 5.26
CA VAL A 128 -8.73 9.16 6.27
C VAL A 128 -8.41 7.70 5.90
N ASP A 129 -9.38 6.97 5.35
CA ASP A 129 -9.17 5.63 4.83
C ASP A 129 -8.16 5.63 3.67
N GLY A 130 -8.33 6.54 2.71
CA GLY A 130 -7.39 6.68 1.60
C GLY A 130 -5.98 7.00 2.07
N LEU A 131 -5.82 7.88 3.05
CA LEU A 131 -4.51 8.21 3.63
C LEU A 131 -3.90 7.01 4.38
N GLY A 132 -4.68 6.31 5.20
CA GLY A 132 -4.19 5.16 5.97
C GLY A 132 -3.76 4.00 5.06
N MET A 133 -4.61 3.64 4.10
CA MET A 133 -4.36 2.55 3.15
C MET A 133 -3.24 2.92 2.16
N GLY A 134 -3.20 4.15 1.67
CA GLY A 134 -2.13 4.63 0.78
C GLY A 134 -0.77 4.71 1.48
N ALA A 135 -0.73 5.19 2.73
CA ALA A 135 0.49 5.17 3.54
C ALA A 135 0.96 3.73 3.80
N GLY A 136 0.04 2.81 4.10
CA GLY A 136 0.35 1.38 4.26
C GLY A 136 0.94 0.75 3.00
N TYR A 137 0.37 1.07 1.83
CA TYR A 137 0.90 0.66 0.53
C TYR A 137 2.29 1.24 0.27
N THR A 138 2.47 2.54 0.48
CA THR A 138 3.76 3.24 0.28
C THR A 138 4.86 2.65 1.15
N LEU A 139 4.57 2.41 2.43
CA LEU A 139 5.52 1.82 3.36
C LEU A 139 5.92 0.40 2.93
N ALA A 140 4.94 -0.42 2.53
CA ALA A 140 5.19 -1.80 2.12
C ALA A 140 6.00 -1.87 0.81
N VAL A 141 5.70 -1.01 -0.17
CA VAL A 141 6.48 -0.88 -1.41
C VAL A 141 7.89 -0.37 -1.12
N LEU A 142 8.05 0.60 -0.22
CA LEU A 142 9.35 1.12 0.16
C LEU A 142 10.23 0.05 0.82
N ILE A 143 9.68 -0.73 1.75
CA ILE A 143 10.39 -1.83 2.41
C ILE A 143 10.81 -2.88 1.38
N LEU A 144 9.88 -3.30 0.51
CA LEU A 144 10.18 -4.30 -0.52
C LEU A 144 11.23 -3.79 -1.51
N GLY A 145 11.10 -2.56 -1.98
CA GLY A 145 12.04 -1.91 -2.90
C GLY A 145 13.43 -1.75 -2.28
N SER A 146 13.52 -1.37 -1.01
CA SER A 146 14.80 -1.22 -0.31
C SER A 146 15.53 -2.55 -0.17
N ILE A 147 14.82 -3.61 0.24
CA ILE A 147 15.43 -4.95 0.36
C ILE A 147 15.88 -5.47 -1.00
N ARG A 148 15.07 -5.27 -2.05
CA ARG A 148 15.42 -5.69 -3.40
C ARG A 148 16.58 -4.89 -4.00
N GLU A 149 16.66 -3.59 -3.73
CA GLU A 149 17.77 -2.75 -4.19
C GLU A 149 19.10 -3.16 -3.52
N ILE A 150 19.07 -3.43 -2.21
CA ILE A 150 20.23 -3.93 -1.46
C ILE A 150 20.68 -5.29 -2.00
N LEU A 151 19.77 -6.25 -2.14
CA LEU A 151 20.11 -7.61 -2.59
C LEU A 151 20.51 -7.68 -4.07
N GLY A 152 19.88 -6.86 -4.91
CA GLY A 152 20.10 -6.87 -6.35
C GLY A 152 21.30 -6.07 -6.81
N SER A 153 21.55 -4.90 -6.20
CA SER A 153 22.56 -3.93 -6.66
C SER A 153 23.58 -3.51 -5.61
N GLY A 154 23.43 -3.95 -4.36
CA GLY A 154 24.29 -3.51 -3.25
C GLY A 154 24.19 -2.01 -2.93
N SER A 155 23.12 -1.35 -3.40
CA SER A 155 22.88 0.08 -3.20
C SER A 155 21.57 0.34 -2.45
N LEU A 156 21.45 1.51 -1.84
CA LEU A 156 20.23 1.99 -1.20
C LEU A 156 20.01 3.44 -1.59
N PHE A 157 18.85 3.75 -2.19
CA PHE A 157 18.55 5.06 -2.75
C PHE A 157 19.64 5.55 -3.73
N GLY A 158 20.22 4.64 -4.50
CA GLY A 158 21.32 4.95 -5.44
C GLY A 158 22.69 5.20 -4.80
N ILE A 159 22.83 5.09 -3.47
CA ILE A 159 24.13 5.15 -2.78
C ILE A 159 24.67 3.73 -2.66
N GLN A 160 25.86 3.47 -3.22
CA GLN A 160 26.54 2.17 -3.09
C GLN A 160 26.98 1.95 -1.64
N LEU A 161 26.43 0.91 -1.01
CA LEU A 161 26.75 0.51 0.37
C LEU A 161 27.85 -0.55 0.41
N PHE A 162 27.92 -1.40 -0.61
CA PHE A 162 28.97 -2.40 -0.78
C PHE A 162 29.93 -1.96 -1.89
N GLY A 163 31.23 -2.07 -1.64
CA GLY A 163 32.28 -1.71 -2.61
C GLY A 163 32.27 -2.61 -3.86
N ALA A 164 33.24 -2.39 -4.76
CA ALA A 164 33.37 -3.03 -6.08
C ALA A 164 33.46 -4.58 -6.12
N SER A 165 33.33 -5.26 -4.98
CA SER A 165 33.41 -6.72 -4.83
C SER A 165 32.03 -7.38 -4.62
N PHE A 166 30.94 -6.62 -4.70
CA PHE A 166 29.59 -7.17 -4.63
C PHE A 166 29.14 -7.66 -6.00
N GLU A 167 28.98 -8.98 -6.17
CA GLU A 167 28.37 -9.54 -7.37
C GLU A 167 26.85 -9.34 -7.30
N PRO A 168 26.25 -8.52 -8.19
CA PRO A 168 24.83 -8.24 -8.14
C PRO A 168 24.02 -9.53 -8.38
N ALA A 169 23.19 -9.89 -7.41
CA ALA A 169 22.27 -11.01 -7.56
C ALA A 169 21.07 -10.60 -8.43
N LEU A 170 21.29 -10.61 -9.76
CA LEU A 170 20.31 -10.20 -10.79
C LEU A 170 18.93 -10.84 -10.62
N ILE A 171 18.86 -12.04 -10.04
CA ILE A 171 17.62 -12.75 -9.71
C ILE A 171 16.67 -11.89 -8.85
N PHE A 172 17.20 -11.04 -7.96
CA PHE A 172 16.40 -10.19 -7.07
C PHE A 172 15.82 -8.93 -7.74
N ILE A 173 16.39 -8.52 -8.87
CA ILE A 173 15.87 -7.42 -9.70
C ILE A 173 14.74 -7.91 -10.60
N MET A 174 14.72 -9.20 -10.93
CA MET A 174 13.67 -9.79 -11.75
C MET A 174 12.37 -10.09 -10.96
N PRO A 175 11.22 -10.27 -11.64
CA PRO A 175 9.95 -10.66 -11.00
C PRO A 175 10.01 -11.85 -10.03
N PRO A 176 10.71 -12.97 -10.31
CA PRO A 176 10.80 -14.09 -9.35
C PRO A 176 11.40 -13.69 -8.01
N GLY A 177 12.42 -12.82 -8.00
CA GLY A 177 13.00 -12.28 -6.76
C GLY A 177 12.02 -11.43 -5.96
N ALA A 178 11.17 -10.67 -6.64
CA ALA A 178 10.11 -9.87 -6.02
C ALA A 178 9.11 -10.76 -5.25
N PHE A 179 8.69 -11.88 -5.85
CA PHE A 179 7.79 -12.84 -5.21
C PHE A 179 8.43 -13.53 -3.99
N ILE A 180 9.71 -13.91 -4.07
CA ILE A 180 10.43 -14.53 -2.95
C ILE A 180 10.50 -13.57 -1.76
N VAL A 181 10.97 -12.33 -1.99
CA VAL A 181 11.08 -11.33 -0.91
C VAL A 181 9.70 -10.99 -0.35
N LEU A 182 8.68 -10.82 -1.20
CA LEU A 182 7.31 -10.57 -0.76
C LEU A 182 6.78 -11.72 0.11
N GLY A 183 6.98 -12.98 -0.28
CA GLY A 183 6.57 -14.15 0.48
C GLY A 183 7.24 -14.23 1.85
N ILE A 184 8.55 -13.97 1.91
CA ILE A 184 9.31 -13.91 3.17
C ILE A 184 8.78 -12.79 4.07
N LEU A 185 8.54 -11.60 3.53
CA LEU A 185 8.00 -10.47 4.29
C LEU A 185 6.60 -10.73 4.83
N ILE A 186 5.71 -11.33 4.02
CA ILE A 186 4.38 -11.74 4.47
C ILE A 186 4.50 -12.78 5.60
N GLY A 187 5.41 -13.76 5.47
CA GLY A 187 5.69 -14.76 6.50
C GLY A 187 6.16 -14.14 7.81
N ILE A 188 7.11 -13.22 7.76
CA ILE A 188 7.61 -12.48 8.94
C ILE A 188 6.49 -11.64 9.56
N PHE A 189 5.73 -10.91 8.74
CA PHE A 189 4.64 -10.06 9.21
C PHE A 189 3.57 -10.88 9.93
N ASN A 190 3.17 -12.02 9.36
CA ASN A 190 2.21 -12.94 9.98
C ASN A 190 2.77 -13.58 11.26
N TYR A 191 4.06 -13.92 11.31
CA TYR A 191 4.70 -14.44 12.51
C TYR A 191 4.70 -13.40 13.65
N VAL A 192 5.11 -12.16 13.38
CA VAL A 192 5.12 -11.07 14.37
C VAL A 192 3.70 -10.76 14.86
N ARG A 193 2.71 -10.76 13.95
CA ARG A 193 1.32 -10.53 14.30
C ARG A 193 0.75 -11.64 15.19
N LYS A 194 0.98 -12.91 14.83
CA LYS A 194 0.57 -14.06 15.66
C LYS A 194 1.19 -14.01 17.05
N ARG A 195 2.44 -13.55 17.16
CA ARG A 195 3.13 -13.40 18.45
C ARG A 195 2.54 -12.27 19.32
N LYS A 196 2.13 -11.15 18.71
CA LYS A 196 1.40 -10.08 19.42
C LYS A 196 0.00 -10.52 19.86
N GLU A 197 -0.73 -11.20 18.99
CA GLU A 197 -2.05 -11.76 19.33
C GLU A 197 -1.94 -12.79 20.47
N ALA A 198 -0.91 -13.64 20.48
CA ALA A 198 -0.63 -14.56 21.58
C ALA A 198 -0.31 -13.83 22.91
N SER A 199 0.43 -12.71 22.85
CA SER A 199 0.75 -11.90 24.03
C SER A 199 -0.46 -11.12 24.58
N GLU A 200 -1.38 -10.67 23.73
CA GLU A 200 -2.62 -9.99 24.16
C GLU A 200 -3.67 -10.97 24.72
N THR A 201 -3.64 -12.24 24.29
CA THR A 201 -4.57 -13.27 24.78
C THR A 201 -4.15 -13.75 26.17
N GLY A 202 -2.84 -13.91 26.43
CA GLY A 202 -2.32 -14.27 27.77
C GLY A 202 -2.62 -13.21 28.84
N VAL A 203 -2.52 -11.92 28.50
CA VAL A 203 -2.89 -10.82 29.41
C VAL A 203 -4.40 -10.80 29.68
N ARG A 204 -5.23 -11.22 28.72
CA ARG A 204 -6.70 -11.26 28.91
C ARG A 204 -7.16 -12.46 29.73
N GLU A 205 -6.47 -13.60 29.65
CA GLU A 205 -6.65 -14.75 30.55
C GLU A 205 -6.17 -14.41 31.98
N GLU A 206 -4.99 -13.81 32.14
CA GLU A 206 -4.49 -13.38 33.46
C GLU A 206 -5.44 -12.38 34.16
N VAL A 207 -6.00 -11.41 33.43
CA VAL A 207 -6.95 -10.44 34.00
C VAL A 207 -8.31 -11.07 34.30
N LEU A 208 -8.75 -12.09 33.54
CA LEU A 208 -9.98 -12.83 33.84
C LEU A 208 -9.80 -13.74 35.06
N ASP A 209 -8.66 -14.40 35.20
CA ASP A 209 -8.33 -15.22 36.37
C ASP A 209 -8.18 -14.35 37.63
N GLU A 210 -7.55 -13.17 37.53
CA GLU A 210 -7.45 -12.21 38.65
C GLU A 210 -8.81 -11.64 39.06
N TYR A 211 -9.75 -11.47 38.12
CA TYR A 211 -11.12 -11.04 38.42
C TYR A 211 -11.95 -12.17 39.04
N ILE A 212 -11.80 -13.41 38.58
CA ILE A 212 -12.55 -14.57 39.12
C ILE A 212 -12.05 -14.90 40.54
N TYR A 213 -10.77 -14.69 40.85
CA TYR A 213 -10.17 -14.99 42.16
C TYR A 213 -10.36 -13.88 43.23
N ASN A 214 -10.80 -12.68 42.85
CA ASN A 214 -11.08 -11.55 43.74
C ASN A 214 -12.59 -11.28 43.96
N ILE A 215 -13.46 -12.26 43.69
CA ILE A 215 -14.92 -12.17 43.87
C ILE A 215 -15.41 -12.79 45.21
N ASP A 216 -14.52 -13.31 46.04
CA ASP A 216 -14.80 -13.71 47.43
C ASP A 216 -14.54 -12.56 48.43
#